data_AF-A0A7X9J398-F1
#
_entry.id   AF-A0A7X9J398-F1
#
_cell.length_a   1.000
_cell.length_b   1.000
_cell.length_c   1.000
_cell.angle_alpha   90.00
_cell.angle_beta   90.00
_cell.angle_gamma   90.00
#
_symmetry.space_group_name_H-M   'P 1'
#
loop_
_entity.id
_entity.type
_entity.pdbx_description
1 polymer ?
#
loop_
_entity_poly.entity_id
_entity_poly.type
_entity_poly.pdbx_seq_one_letter_code
_entity_poly.pdbx_strand_id
1 'polypeptide(L)'
;RDADIMLFVNTPGTSQSYPGVDNVSTTVETPGRNLPDFLSALRHYARKNQVAVADVAYCNGADPALVPLLPRFLGFPQLAGYAGWNTAANTIGTVVAHAAMRMVGVHSAQSESLAREAAHQTFLFHRVLEDWGYQTVVRTELQDELLAAGEDAYKPSNIQKARGDVERRLYTLGSKIFGEWFADQGSSPDPTIRPEGWELKGVTLPWDRMFEVGIDLEVGVEGGQADEQQPSD
;
A
#
# COMPACT_ATOMS: atom_id res chain seq x y z
N ARG A 1 -16.63 24.47 -8.17
CA ARG A 1 -15.23 23.99 -8.22
C ARG A 1 -15.28 22.54 -7.79
N ASP A 2 -14.73 21.64 -8.60
CA ASP A 2 -14.54 20.24 -8.21
C ASP A 2 -13.32 20.14 -7.29
N ALA A 3 -13.20 19.03 -6.54
CA ALA A 3 -12.09 18.80 -5.63
C ALA A 3 -10.82 18.38 -6.39
N ASP A 4 -9.64 18.87 -5.98
CA ASP A 4 -8.37 18.52 -6.62
C ASP A 4 -7.96 17.06 -6.37
N ILE A 5 -8.32 16.51 -5.21
CA ILE A 5 -8.17 15.10 -4.85
C ILE A 5 -9.49 14.59 -4.29
N MET A 6 -9.88 13.39 -4.71
CA MET A 6 -10.98 12.65 -4.10
C MET A 6 -10.46 11.60 -3.12
N LEU A 7 -10.81 11.77 -1.84
CA LEU A 7 -10.52 10.80 -0.80
C LEU A 7 -11.62 9.73 -0.75
N PHE A 8 -11.22 8.48 -1.00
CA PHE A 8 -12.05 7.30 -0.84
C PHE A 8 -11.75 6.65 0.50
N VAL A 9 -12.78 6.45 1.30
CA VAL A 9 -12.64 5.86 2.64
C VAL A 9 -13.33 4.49 2.65
N ASN A 10 -12.56 3.41 2.65
CA ASN A 10 -13.10 2.06 2.81
C ASN A 10 -13.45 1.84 4.28
N THR A 11 -14.74 1.81 4.60
CA THR A 11 -15.24 1.69 5.97
C THR A 11 -15.76 0.28 6.25
N PRO A 12 -15.79 -0.15 7.52
CA PRO A 12 -16.44 -1.40 7.88
C PRO A 12 -17.97 -1.23 7.77
N GLY A 13 -18.69 -2.32 7.52
CA GLY A 13 -20.15 -2.26 7.43
C GLY A 13 -20.84 -1.93 8.76
N THR A 14 -20.22 -2.22 9.89
CA THR A 14 -20.75 -1.90 11.23
C THR A 14 -19.68 -1.39 12.18
N SER A 15 -18.56 -2.10 12.34
CA SER A 15 -17.46 -1.70 13.23
C SER A 15 -16.11 -2.22 12.73
N GLN A 16 -15.03 -1.52 13.07
CA GLN A 16 -13.67 -1.99 12.72
C GLN A 16 -13.38 -3.35 13.35
N SER A 17 -12.58 -4.15 12.64
CA SER A 17 -12.03 -5.41 13.12
C SER A 17 -10.50 -5.43 12.96
N TYR A 18 -9.87 -6.55 13.31
CA TYR A 18 -8.46 -6.82 13.07
C TYR A 18 -8.33 -7.90 11.98
N PRO A 19 -7.29 -7.87 11.14
CA PRO A 19 -7.00 -8.99 10.25
C PRO A 19 -6.85 -10.30 11.03
N GLY A 20 -7.35 -11.40 10.46
CA GLY A 20 -7.26 -12.73 11.08
C GLY A 20 -8.29 -13.04 12.17
N VAL A 21 -9.25 -12.15 12.45
CA VAL A 21 -10.33 -12.40 13.43
C VAL A 21 -11.58 -12.97 12.76
N ASP A 22 -12.21 -14.00 13.35
CA ASP A 22 -13.30 -14.77 12.73
C ASP A 22 -14.66 -14.03 12.63
N ASN A 23 -14.89 -12.96 13.41
CA ASN A 23 -16.22 -12.32 13.52
C ASN A 23 -16.54 -11.28 12.42
N VAL A 24 -15.77 -11.27 11.33
CA VAL A 24 -15.86 -10.25 10.25
C VAL A 24 -17.23 -10.13 9.59
N SER A 25 -18.02 -11.19 9.53
CA SER A 25 -19.37 -11.19 8.94
C SER A 25 -20.39 -10.34 9.72
N THR A 26 -20.08 -10.01 10.98
CA THR A 26 -20.93 -9.19 11.85
C THR A 26 -20.39 -7.78 12.07
N THR A 27 -19.16 -7.51 11.64
CA THR A 27 -18.44 -6.26 11.90
C THR A 27 -18.07 -5.53 10.61
N VAL A 28 -17.31 -6.18 9.72
CA VAL A 28 -16.75 -5.57 8.51
C VAL A 28 -17.58 -5.93 7.27
N GLU A 29 -17.78 -7.23 7.02
CA GLU A 29 -18.42 -7.77 5.80
C GLU A 29 -19.94 -7.88 5.95
N THR A 30 -20.57 -6.79 6.39
CA THR A 30 -22.03 -6.71 6.53
C THR A 30 -22.66 -6.17 5.24
N PRO A 31 -23.99 -6.34 5.01
CA PRO A 31 -24.67 -5.80 3.84
C PRO A 31 -24.57 -4.28 3.67
N GLY A 32 -24.17 -3.54 4.71
CA GLY A 32 -23.91 -2.09 4.64
C GLY A 32 -22.64 -1.73 3.88
N ARG A 33 -21.82 -2.73 3.50
CA ARG A 33 -20.54 -2.56 2.81
C ARG A 33 -20.59 -3.21 1.43
N ASN A 34 -20.18 -2.47 0.40
CA ASN A 34 -20.13 -2.97 -0.98
C ASN A 34 -18.80 -2.56 -1.66
N LEU A 35 -17.83 -3.47 -1.61
CA LEU A 35 -16.52 -3.28 -2.23
C LEU A 35 -16.57 -3.13 -3.76
N PRO A 36 -17.35 -3.93 -4.52
CA PRO A 36 -17.50 -3.73 -5.96
C PRO A 36 -17.96 -2.33 -6.37
N ASP A 37 -18.95 -1.76 -5.66
CA ASP A 37 -19.45 -0.42 -5.94
C ASP A 37 -18.41 0.65 -5.55
N PHE A 38 -17.74 0.47 -4.41
CA PHE A 38 -16.64 1.33 -3.97
C PHE A 38 -15.52 1.39 -5.03
N LEU A 39 -15.06 0.24 -5.51
CA LEU A 39 -14.00 0.15 -6.53
C LEU A 39 -14.44 0.68 -7.89
N SER A 40 -15.72 0.46 -8.25
CA SER A 40 -16.29 0.99 -9.49
C SER A 40 -16.39 2.51 -9.46
N ALA A 41 -16.80 3.10 -8.33
CA ALA A 41 -16.81 4.53 -8.12
C ALA A 41 -15.38 5.10 -8.14
N LEU A 42 -14.44 4.47 -7.44
CA LEU A 42 -13.03 4.87 -7.43
C LEU A 42 -12.47 4.97 -8.85
N ARG A 43 -12.64 3.92 -9.66
CA ARG A 43 -12.20 3.93 -11.07
C ARG A 43 -12.90 4.99 -11.91
N HIS A 44 -14.20 5.25 -11.67
CA HIS A 44 -14.94 6.29 -12.38
C HIS A 44 -14.33 7.68 -12.13
N TYR A 45 -14.07 8.01 -10.87
CA TYR A 45 -13.55 9.32 -10.48
C TYR A 45 -12.06 9.50 -10.79
N ALA A 46 -11.27 8.42 -10.77
CA ALA A 46 -9.86 8.42 -11.14
C ALA A 46 -9.61 8.87 -12.60
N ARG A 47 -10.63 8.83 -13.48
CA ARG A 47 -10.53 9.33 -14.86
C ARG A 47 -10.41 10.85 -14.96
N LYS A 48 -10.78 11.57 -13.91
CA LYS A 48 -10.86 13.04 -13.91
C LYS A 48 -10.11 13.69 -12.76
N ASN A 49 -9.99 12.99 -11.63
CA ASN A 49 -9.39 13.49 -10.42
C ASN A 49 -8.28 12.56 -9.95
N GLN A 50 -7.30 13.11 -9.24
CA GLN A 50 -6.45 12.28 -8.41
C GLN A 50 -7.31 11.64 -7.31
N VAL A 51 -7.07 10.36 -7.04
CA VAL A 51 -7.79 9.62 -6.01
C VAL A 51 -6.82 9.10 -4.97
N ALA A 52 -7.22 9.15 -3.70
CA ALA A 52 -6.46 8.58 -2.59
C ALA A 52 -7.37 7.66 -1.78
N VAL A 53 -6.82 6.60 -1.18
CA VAL A 53 -7.60 5.58 -0.48
C VAL A 53 -7.14 5.47 0.96
N ALA A 54 -8.06 5.74 1.89
CA ALA A 54 -7.94 5.43 3.30
C ALA A 54 -8.67 4.11 3.58
N ASP A 55 -7.90 3.07 3.87
CA ASP A 55 -8.42 1.75 4.20
C ASP A 55 -8.64 1.61 5.70
N VAL A 56 -9.88 1.85 6.15
CA VAL A 56 -10.24 1.92 7.56
C VAL A 56 -11.23 0.84 7.98
N ALA A 57 -11.43 -0.18 7.15
CA ALA A 57 -12.30 -1.32 7.49
C ALA A 57 -11.69 -2.15 8.63
N TYR A 58 -10.37 -2.27 8.63
CA TYR A 58 -9.59 -2.97 9.64
C TYR A 58 -8.67 -2.00 10.37
N CYS A 59 -8.32 -2.34 11.60
CA CYS A 59 -7.32 -1.63 12.41
C CYS A 59 -6.06 -2.51 12.53
N ASN A 60 -4.90 -1.87 12.61
CA ASN A 60 -3.59 -2.52 12.61
C ASN A 60 -3.44 -3.52 11.44
N GLY A 61 -3.87 -3.13 10.25
CA GLY A 61 -3.64 -3.84 9.01
C GLY A 61 -4.71 -3.51 7.99
N ALA A 62 -4.33 -3.61 6.72
CA ALA A 62 -5.19 -3.34 5.60
C ALA A 62 -6.25 -4.44 5.40
N ASP A 63 -7.24 -4.12 4.60
CA ASP A 63 -8.35 -5.00 4.30
C ASP A 63 -7.92 -6.14 3.35
N PRO A 64 -8.04 -7.41 3.78
CA PRO A 64 -7.61 -8.56 3.00
C PRO A 64 -8.43 -8.76 1.72
N ALA A 65 -9.64 -8.19 1.62
CA ALA A 65 -10.48 -8.24 0.43
C ALA A 65 -10.24 -7.04 -0.49
N LEU A 66 -10.08 -5.82 0.04
CA LEU A 66 -9.87 -4.62 -0.79
C LEU A 66 -8.54 -4.67 -1.54
N VAL A 67 -7.43 -4.92 -0.83
CA VAL A 67 -6.08 -4.72 -1.37
C VAL A 67 -5.81 -5.59 -2.60
N PRO A 68 -6.12 -6.90 -2.61
CA PRO A 68 -5.93 -7.72 -3.81
C PRO A 68 -6.90 -7.38 -4.96
N LEU A 69 -8.04 -6.75 -4.67
CA LEU A 69 -9.03 -6.37 -5.68
C LEU A 69 -8.71 -5.02 -6.33
N LEU A 70 -8.14 -4.07 -5.58
CA LEU A 70 -7.89 -2.71 -6.01
C LEU A 70 -7.11 -2.61 -7.34
N PRO A 71 -5.98 -3.33 -7.54
CA PRO A 71 -5.21 -3.31 -8.79
C PRO A 71 -6.01 -3.71 -10.04
N ARG A 72 -7.12 -4.45 -9.89
CA ARG A 72 -7.99 -4.85 -11.01
C ARG A 72 -8.87 -3.70 -11.50
N PHE A 73 -9.00 -2.62 -10.73
CA PHE A 73 -9.80 -1.44 -11.05
C PHE A 73 -8.93 -0.21 -11.28
N LEU A 74 -7.87 -0.04 -10.49
CA LEU A 74 -6.90 1.04 -10.60
C LEU A 74 -5.57 0.58 -9.98
N GLY A 75 -4.45 0.72 -10.69
CA GLY A 75 -3.15 0.31 -10.15
C GLY A 75 -2.73 1.17 -8.95
N PHE A 76 -1.99 0.58 -8.00
CA PHE A 76 -1.51 1.32 -6.82
C PHE A 76 -0.67 2.55 -7.17
N PRO A 77 0.26 2.51 -8.15
CA PRO A 77 1.02 3.68 -8.58
C PRO A 77 0.18 4.85 -9.10
N GLN A 78 -1.10 4.60 -9.40
CA GLN A 78 -2.03 5.62 -9.88
C GLN A 78 -2.72 6.39 -8.74
N LEU A 79 -2.59 5.94 -7.50
CA LEU A 79 -3.18 6.61 -6.33
C LEU A 79 -2.32 7.79 -5.90
N ALA A 80 -2.95 8.89 -5.50
CA ALA A 80 -2.25 10.01 -4.86
C ALA A 80 -1.82 9.69 -3.41
N GLY A 81 -2.42 8.67 -2.81
CA GLY A 81 -2.05 8.17 -1.49
C GLY A 81 -2.84 6.93 -1.11
N TYR A 82 -2.22 6.07 -0.30
CA TYR A 82 -2.82 4.87 0.27
C TYR A 82 -2.30 4.66 1.68
N ALA A 83 -3.15 4.19 2.60
CA ALA A 83 -2.74 3.63 3.88
C ALA A 83 -3.88 2.78 4.48
N GLY A 84 -3.55 1.83 5.34
CA GLY A 84 -4.48 1.00 6.09
C GLY A 84 -3.94 0.55 7.45
N TRP A 85 -3.10 1.37 8.09
CA TRP A 85 -2.41 1.01 9.33
C TRP A 85 -3.07 1.57 10.60
N ASN A 86 -2.91 0.82 11.69
CA ASN A 86 -3.18 1.23 13.07
C ASN A 86 -4.64 1.63 13.36
N THR A 87 -4.99 2.91 13.34
CA THR A 87 -6.36 3.40 13.59
C THR A 87 -6.89 4.22 12.43
N ALA A 88 -8.21 4.45 12.37
CA ALA A 88 -8.82 5.30 11.34
C ALA A 88 -8.18 6.70 11.27
N ALA A 89 -7.87 7.31 12.41
CA ALA A 89 -7.24 8.63 12.45
C ALA A 89 -5.83 8.62 11.84
N ASN A 90 -5.00 7.63 12.19
CA ASN A 90 -3.67 7.46 11.61
C ASN A 90 -3.74 7.22 10.11
N THR A 91 -4.62 6.30 9.67
CA THR A 91 -4.81 5.98 8.26
C THR A 91 -5.24 7.21 7.45
N ILE A 92 -6.33 7.89 7.86
CA ILE A 92 -6.84 9.05 7.13
C ILE A 92 -5.80 10.18 7.13
N GLY A 93 -5.16 10.44 8.27
CA GLY A 93 -4.11 11.46 8.38
C GLY A 93 -2.93 11.18 7.44
N THR A 94 -2.43 9.95 7.40
CA THR A 94 -1.37 9.53 6.49
C THR A 94 -1.76 9.72 5.03
N VAL A 95 -2.96 9.32 4.64
CA VAL A 95 -3.42 9.42 3.25
C VAL A 95 -3.58 10.87 2.82
N VAL A 96 -4.19 11.71 3.67
CA VAL A 96 -4.36 13.15 3.38
C VAL A 96 -2.99 13.83 3.27
N ALA A 97 -2.06 13.55 4.19
CA ALA A 97 -0.71 14.12 4.13
C ALA A 97 0.03 13.67 2.86
N HIS A 98 0.00 12.38 2.54
CA HIS A 98 0.62 11.84 1.32
C HIS A 98 0.04 12.48 0.06
N ALA A 99 -1.29 12.53 -0.05
CA ALA A 99 -1.96 13.11 -1.20
C ALA A 99 -1.70 14.61 -1.35
N ALA A 100 -1.63 15.36 -0.24
CA ALA A 100 -1.25 16.77 -0.27
C ALA A 100 0.19 16.97 -0.76
N MET A 101 1.13 16.14 -0.29
CA MET A 101 2.52 16.17 -0.77
C MET A 101 2.63 15.79 -2.24
N ARG A 102 1.85 14.81 -2.71
CA ARG A 102 1.76 14.45 -4.13
C ARG A 102 1.32 15.64 -4.97
N MET A 103 0.26 16.35 -4.54
CA MET A 103 -0.22 17.55 -5.23
C MET A 103 0.82 18.65 -5.32
N VAL A 104 1.49 18.96 -4.20
CA VAL A 104 2.56 19.97 -4.20
C VAL A 104 3.70 19.56 -5.14
N GLY A 105 4.09 18.28 -5.12
CA GLY A 105 5.17 17.75 -5.95
C GLY A 105 4.87 17.82 -7.46
N VAL A 106 3.64 17.52 -7.86
CA VAL A 106 3.18 17.55 -9.26
C VAL A 106 3.13 18.98 -9.83
N HIS A 107 2.85 19.99 -9.01
CA HIS A 107 2.79 21.39 -9.45
C HIS A 107 4.12 22.14 -9.34
N SER A 108 5.18 21.47 -8.86
CA SER A 108 6.50 22.06 -8.66
C SER A 108 7.40 21.90 -9.90
N ALA A 109 8.53 22.63 -9.95
CA ALA A 109 9.42 22.65 -11.11
C ALA A 109 9.92 21.25 -11.54
N GLN A 110 10.14 21.07 -12.86
CA GLN A 110 10.48 19.77 -13.49
C GLN A 110 11.84 19.20 -13.10
N SER A 111 12.78 20.01 -12.59
CA SER A 111 14.17 19.62 -12.34
C SER A 111 14.35 18.50 -11.29
N GLU A 112 13.28 18.08 -10.61
CA GLU A 112 13.29 17.00 -9.60
C GLU A 112 12.15 16.00 -9.80
N SER A 113 11.57 15.91 -11.00
CA SER A 113 10.40 15.05 -11.26
C SER A 113 10.65 13.58 -10.92
N LEU A 114 11.81 13.02 -11.31
CA LEU A 114 12.19 11.63 -11.04
C LEU A 114 12.34 11.34 -9.55
N ALA A 115 13.07 12.19 -8.80
CA ALA A 115 13.27 11.98 -7.37
C ALA A 115 11.95 12.07 -6.58
N ARG A 116 11.06 12.98 -6.97
CA ARG A 116 9.73 13.11 -6.35
C ARG A 116 8.83 11.93 -6.68
N GLU A 117 8.90 11.42 -7.92
CA GLU A 117 8.17 10.21 -8.31
C GLU A 117 8.69 9.00 -7.54
N ALA A 118 10.01 8.81 -7.47
CA ALA A 118 10.63 7.74 -6.68
C ALA A 118 10.20 7.79 -5.22
N ALA A 119 10.21 8.98 -4.59
CA ALA A 119 9.76 9.13 -3.19
C ALA A 119 8.27 8.80 -3.01
N HIS A 120 7.41 9.24 -3.94
CA HIS A 120 5.99 8.92 -3.92
C HIS A 120 5.73 7.41 -4.05
N GLN A 121 6.36 6.78 -5.04
CA GLN A 121 6.20 5.35 -5.30
C GLN A 121 6.81 4.50 -4.18
N THR A 122 7.95 4.92 -3.63
CA THR A 122 8.56 4.34 -2.42
C THR A 122 7.57 4.36 -1.26
N PHE A 123 6.94 5.50 -0.99
CA PHE A 123 6.02 5.59 0.14
C PHE A 123 4.70 4.82 -0.11
N LEU A 124 4.15 4.83 -1.33
CA LEU A 124 3.01 3.98 -1.69
C LEU A 124 3.31 2.50 -1.49
N PHE A 125 4.43 2.03 -2.06
CA PHE A 125 4.81 0.62 -1.97
C PHE A 125 5.11 0.21 -0.54
N HIS A 126 5.76 1.08 0.25
CA HIS A 126 5.95 0.87 1.68
C HIS A 126 4.62 0.69 2.41
N ARG A 127 3.60 1.51 2.14
CA ARG A 127 2.28 1.35 2.79
C ARG A 127 1.62 0.04 2.40
N VAL A 128 1.71 -0.38 1.13
CA VAL A 128 1.17 -1.68 0.71
C VAL A 128 1.93 -2.83 1.38
N LEU A 129 3.26 -2.79 1.41
CA LEU A 129 4.08 -3.85 1.97
C LEU A 129 3.97 -3.95 3.49
N GLU A 130 3.87 -2.83 4.20
CA GLU A 130 3.66 -2.83 5.66
C GLU A 130 2.21 -3.16 6.03
N ASP A 131 1.26 -2.35 5.55
CA ASP A 131 -0.12 -2.36 6.06
C ASP A 131 -0.84 -3.64 5.61
N TRP A 132 -0.62 -4.09 4.37
CA TRP A 132 -1.16 -5.36 3.87
C TRP A 132 -0.15 -6.49 3.99
N GLY A 133 1.03 -6.34 3.39
CA GLY A 133 2.01 -7.43 3.32
C GLY A 133 2.44 -7.95 4.69
N TYR A 134 2.80 -7.07 5.61
CA TYR A 134 3.18 -7.45 6.97
C TYR A 134 1.97 -7.63 7.88
N GLN A 135 1.23 -6.55 8.15
CA GLN A 135 0.25 -6.52 9.24
C GLN A 135 -0.95 -7.45 8.99
N THR A 136 -1.31 -7.68 7.71
CA THR A 136 -2.48 -8.49 7.33
C THR A 136 -2.10 -9.93 7.00
N VAL A 137 -1.00 -10.11 6.26
CA VAL A 137 -0.59 -11.43 5.74
C VAL A 137 0.50 -12.05 6.62
N VAL A 138 1.74 -11.57 6.50
CA VAL A 138 2.93 -12.24 7.06
C VAL A 138 2.88 -12.36 8.58
N ARG A 139 2.42 -11.32 9.28
CA ARG A 139 2.30 -11.34 10.75
C ARG A 139 1.28 -12.38 11.18
N THR A 140 0.10 -12.40 10.56
CA THR A 140 -0.97 -13.36 10.90
C THR A 140 -0.49 -14.80 10.73
N GLU A 141 0.12 -15.11 9.57
CA GLU A 141 0.66 -16.45 9.31
C GLU A 141 1.74 -16.86 10.33
N LEU A 142 2.70 -15.98 10.61
CA LEU A 142 3.77 -16.27 11.55
C LEU A 142 3.26 -16.39 12.99
N GLN A 143 2.25 -15.60 13.37
CA GLN A 143 1.63 -15.71 14.68
C GLN A 143 0.92 -17.05 14.84
N ASP A 144 0.18 -17.51 13.83
CA ASP A 144 -0.46 -18.83 13.84
C ASP A 144 0.57 -19.96 13.95
N GLU A 145 1.68 -19.87 13.21
CA GLU A 145 2.78 -20.84 13.26
C GLU A 145 3.46 -20.88 14.64
N LEU A 146 3.69 -19.71 15.26
CA LEU A 146 4.25 -19.61 16.61
C LEU A 146 3.30 -20.20 17.66
N LEU A 147 2.01 -19.86 17.60
CA LEU A 147 1.01 -20.43 18.49
C LEU A 147 0.93 -21.96 18.35
N ALA A 148 0.94 -22.47 17.13
CA ALA A 148 0.94 -23.91 16.86
C ALA A 148 2.20 -24.61 17.40
N ALA A 149 3.33 -23.91 17.47
CA ALA A 149 4.57 -24.38 18.07
C ALA A 149 4.63 -24.22 19.60
N GLY A 150 3.61 -23.61 20.22
CA GLY A 150 3.58 -23.33 21.66
C GLY A 150 4.45 -22.14 22.09
N GLU A 151 4.81 -21.26 21.15
CA GLU A 151 5.58 -20.03 21.38
C GLU A 151 4.67 -18.82 21.62
N ASP A 152 5.25 -17.76 22.18
CA ASP A 152 4.59 -16.45 22.29
C ASP A 152 4.58 -15.76 20.91
N ALA A 153 3.40 -15.63 20.32
CA ALA A 153 3.19 -15.01 19.01
C ALA A 153 3.35 -13.48 19.00
N TYR A 154 3.32 -12.83 20.18
CA TYR A 154 3.58 -11.41 20.31
C TYR A 154 5.07 -11.13 20.55
N LYS A 155 5.74 -11.94 21.38
CA LYS A 155 7.17 -11.84 21.71
C LYS A 155 7.87 -13.21 21.55
N PRO A 156 8.26 -13.57 20.32
CA PRO A 156 8.91 -14.84 20.05
C PRO A 156 10.20 -15.00 20.86
N SER A 157 10.47 -16.20 21.38
CA SER A 157 11.69 -16.48 22.15
C SER A 157 12.98 -16.24 21.34
N ASN A 158 12.90 -16.38 20.01
CA ASN A 158 13.98 -16.12 19.07
C ASN A 158 13.57 -15.04 18.05
N ILE A 159 13.71 -13.78 18.46
CA ILE A 159 13.33 -12.63 17.62
C ILE A 159 14.20 -12.50 16.36
N GLN A 160 15.46 -12.92 16.39
CA GLN A 160 16.34 -12.88 15.21
C GLN A 160 15.85 -13.84 14.14
N LYS A 161 15.42 -15.04 14.53
CA LYS A 161 14.78 -15.99 13.61
C LYS A 161 13.48 -15.41 13.06
N ALA A 162 12.60 -14.90 13.93
CA ALA A 162 11.33 -14.30 13.51
C ALA A 162 11.53 -13.14 12.53
N ARG A 163 12.49 -12.25 12.79
CA ARG A 163 12.88 -11.17 11.87
C ARG A 163 13.33 -11.72 10.51
N GLY A 164 14.18 -12.74 10.50
CA GLY A 164 14.64 -13.37 9.25
C GLY A 164 13.51 -14.04 8.46
N ASP A 165 12.52 -14.62 9.16
CA ASP A 165 11.30 -15.16 8.56
C ASP A 165 10.44 -14.04 7.94
N VAL A 166 10.24 -12.94 8.67
CA VAL A 166 9.51 -11.75 8.19
C VAL A 166 10.19 -11.17 6.96
N GLU A 167 11.50 -10.93 7.00
CA GLU A 167 12.27 -10.33 5.91
C GLU A 167 12.16 -11.17 4.63
N ARG A 168 12.34 -12.49 4.74
CA ARG A 168 12.20 -13.41 3.61
C ARG A 168 10.78 -13.42 3.03
N ARG A 169 9.75 -13.49 3.88
CA ARG A 169 8.35 -13.53 3.41
C ARG A 169 7.94 -12.21 2.79
N LEU A 170 8.33 -11.07 3.37
CA LEU A 170 8.10 -9.75 2.81
C LEU A 170 8.82 -9.56 1.48
N TYR A 171 10.08 -10.00 1.35
CA TYR A 171 10.79 -9.95 0.08
C TYR A 171 10.07 -10.77 -1.00
N THR A 172 9.64 -11.99 -0.65
CA THR A 172 8.94 -12.90 -1.57
C THR A 172 7.59 -12.31 -2.00
N LEU A 173 6.77 -11.89 -1.04
CA LEU A 173 5.46 -11.29 -1.30
C LEU A 173 5.60 -9.96 -2.04
N GLY A 174 6.51 -9.10 -1.57
CA GLY A 174 6.88 -7.81 -2.17
C GLY A 174 7.29 -7.94 -3.63
N SER A 175 8.13 -8.93 -3.97
CA SER A 175 8.57 -9.16 -5.35
C SER A 175 7.39 -9.52 -6.25
N LYS A 176 6.50 -10.39 -5.77
CA LYS A 176 5.28 -10.77 -6.49
C LYS A 176 4.37 -9.56 -6.70
N ILE A 177 3.99 -8.87 -5.64
CA ILE A 177 3.02 -7.77 -5.72
C ILE A 177 3.59 -6.54 -6.42
N PHE A 178 4.91 -6.30 -6.36
CA PHE A 178 5.53 -5.23 -7.13
C PHE A 178 5.38 -5.52 -8.63
N GLY A 179 5.75 -6.73 -9.07
CA GLY A 179 5.59 -7.12 -10.47
C GLY A 179 4.14 -7.12 -10.95
N GLU A 180 3.20 -7.54 -10.11
CA GLU A 180 1.78 -7.61 -10.50
C GLU A 180 1.04 -6.27 -10.40
N TRP A 181 1.37 -5.41 -9.42
CA TRP A 181 0.56 -4.25 -9.06
C TRP A 181 1.25 -2.90 -9.26
N PHE A 182 2.58 -2.87 -9.35
CA PHE A 182 3.38 -1.64 -9.42
C PHE A 182 4.16 -1.48 -10.74
N ALA A 183 4.80 -2.54 -11.21
CA ALA A 183 5.62 -2.50 -12.42
C ALA A 183 4.80 -1.99 -13.62
N ASP A 184 5.41 -1.13 -14.43
CA ASP A 184 4.84 -0.54 -15.66
C ASP A 184 3.56 0.31 -15.46
N GLN A 185 3.17 0.62 -14.22
CA GLN A 185 2.01 1.44 -13.86
C GLN A 185 2.45 2.77 -13.24
N GLY A 186 1.72 3.87 -13.40
CA GLY A 186 2.13 5.14 -12.80
C GLY A 186 1.13 6.28 -12.94
N SER A 187 1.28 7.30 -12.09
CA SER A 187 0.52 8.56 -12.14
C SER A 187 1.40 9.78 -12.41
N SER A 188 2.67 9.59 -12.80
CA SER A 188 3.54 10.72 -13.13
C SER A 188 2.87 11.58 -14.22
N PRO A 189 2.94 12.93 -14.11
CA PRO A 189 2.55 13.82 -15.20
C PRO A 189 3.29 13.53 -16.50
N ASP A 190 4.51 13.00 -16.39
CA ASP A 190 5.23 12.43 -17.51
C ASP A 190 4.82 10.95 -17.69
N PRO A 191 4.09 10.60 -18.76
CA PRO A 191 3.63 9.25 -19.01
C PRO A 191 4.77 8.27 -19.35
N THR A 192 6.02 8.71 -19.43
CA THR A 192 7.18 7.84 -19.61
C THR A 192 7.80 7.38 -18.29
N ILE A 193 7.50 8.06 -17.16
CA ILE A 193 8.12 7.75 -15.87
C ILE A 193 7.31 6.71 -15.11
N ARG A 194 7.90 5.54 -14.82
CA ARG A 194 7.24 4.42 -14.14
C ARG A 194 8.14 3.77 -13.09
N PRO A 195 7.58 3.14 -12.04
CA PRO A 195 8.31 2.21 -11.18
C PRO A 195 8.85 1.06 -12.01
N GLU A 196 10.16 0.83 -11.90
CA GLU A 196 10.87 -0.22 -12.64
C GLU A 196 11.29 -1.39 -11.74
N GLY A 197 11.49 -1.10 -10.45
CA GLY A 197 12.10 -2.03 -9.50
C GLY A 197 12.10 -1.44 -8.11
N TRP A 198 12.51 -2.26 -7.15
CA TRP A 198 12.60 -1.88 -5.76
C TRP A 198 13.70 -2.66 -5.05
N GLU A 199 14.19 -2.09 -3.96
CA GLU A 199 15.21 -2.70 -3.10
C GLU A 199 14.68 -2.74 -1.66
N LEU A 200 14.75 -3.93 -1.03
CA LEU A 200 14.55 -4.08 0.41
C LEU A 200 15.91 -3.91 1.09
N LYS A 201 16.11 -2.80 1.80
CA LYS A 201 17.38 -2.48 2.47
C LYS A 201 17.45 -3.07 3.87
N GLY A 202 16.31 -3.24 4.53
CA GLY A 202 16.30 -3.87 5.84
C GLY A 202 14.91 -4.03 6.45
N VAL A 203 14.84 -4.96 7.39
CA VAL A 203 13.66 -5.21 8.22
C VAL A 203 14.06 -5.20 9.68
N THR A 204 13.24 -4.59 10.53
CA THR A 204 13.41 -4.58 11.99
C THR A 204 12.10 -4.93 12.68
N LEU A 205 12.20 -5.55 13.85
CA LEU A 205 11.06 -5.83 14.73
C LEU A 205 11.25 -5.01 16.02
N PRO A 206 10.65 -3.81 16.13
CA PRO A 206 10.83 -2.94 17.28
C PRO A 206 10.40 -3.60 18.59
N TRP A 207 11.11 -3.29 19.69
CA TRP A 207 10.83 -3.79 21.04
C TRP A 207 10.76 -5.33 21.16
N ASP A 208 11.45 -6.02 20.25
CA ASP A 208 11.47 -7.47 20.13
C ASP A 208 10.07 -8.10 20.09
N ARG A 209 9.12 -7.46 19.38
CA ARG A 209 7.74 -7.96 19.21
C ARG A 209 7.31 -8.00 17.76
N MET A 210 6.32 -8.84 17.48
CA MET A 210 5.72 -9.06 16.16
C MET A 210 4.64 -8.04 15.80
N PHE A 211 4.39 -7.01 16.62
CA PHE A 211 3.27 -6.10 16.38
C PHE A 211 3.59 -5.04 15.31
N GLU A 212 4.74 -4.37 15.41
CA GLU A 212 5.23 -3.45 14.38
C GLU A 212 6.39 -4.06 13.59
N VAL A 213 6.62 -3.50 12.41
CA VAL A 213 7.81 -3.74 11.60
C VAL A 213 8.38 -2.40 11.17
N GLY A 214 9.71 -2.26 11.17
CA GLY A 214 10.38 -1.22 10.42
C GLY A 214 10.85 -1.79 9.10
N ILE A 215 10.42 -1.22 7.98
CA ILE A 215 10.81 -1.61 6.63
C ILE A 215 11.60 -0.46 6.03
N ASP A 216 12.84 -0.72 5.63
CA ASP A 216 13.63 0.21 4.83
C ASP A 216 13.65 -0.30 3.39
N LEU A 217 13.09 0.49 2.47
CA LEU A 217 13.00 0.14 1.06
C LEU A 217 13.05 1.39 0.18
N GLU A 218 13.45 1.19 -1.08
CA GLU A 218 13.40 2.22 -2.13
C GLU A 218 12.79 1.66 -3.41
N VAL A 219 12.05 2.49 -4.13
CA VAL A 219 11.51 2.19 -5.46
C VAL A 219 12.27 3.03 -6.49
N GLY A 220 12.87 2.36 -7.46
CA GLY A 220 13.48 2.98 -8.63
C GLY A 220 12.41 3.41 -9.64
N VAL A 221 12.68 4.49 -10.37
CA VAL A 221 11.83 4.96 -11.46
C VAL A 221 12.68 5.28 -12.68
N GLU A 222 12.25 4.80 -13.84
CA GLU A 222 12.88 5.11 -15.12
C GLU A 222 11.94 5.98 -15.95
N GLY A 223 12.50 6.97 -16.66
CA GLY A 223 11.80 7.71 -17.70
C GLY A 223 12.12 7.08 -19.06
N GLY A 224 11.10 6.59 -19.76
CA GLY A 224 11.28 6.08 -21.12
C GLY A 224 11.90 7.15 -22.03
N GLN A 225 12.97 6.80 -22.76
CA GLN A 225 13.44 7.63 -23.86
C GLN A 225 12.29 7.74 -24.86
N ALA A 226 11.82 8.96 -25.15
CA ALA A 226 10.97 9.17 -26.30
C ALA A 226 11.74 8.65 -27.53
N ASP A 227 11.20 7.66 -28.24
CA ASP A 227 11.72 7.26 -29.55
C ASP A 227 11.81 8.54 -30.39
N GLU A 228 13.03 9.05 -30.60
CA GLU A 228 13.32 9.97 -31.68
C GLU A 228 13.07 9.20 -32.98
N GLN A 229 11.82 9.16 -33.41
CA GLN A 229 11.49 8.86 -34.79
C GLN A 229 12.12 9.97 -35.64
N GLN A 230 13.35 9.72 -36.09
CA GLN A 230 13.97 10.50 -37.15
C GLN A 230 12.98 10.54 -38.32
N PRO A 231 12.66 11.74 -38.86
CA PRO A 231 11.86 11.82 -40.06
C PRO A 231 12.62 11.09 -41.17
N SER A 232 11.95 10.13 -41.81
CA SER A 232 12.47 9.49 -43.02
C SER A 232 12.59 10.55 -44.11
N ASP A 233 13.83 10.81 -44.55
CA ASP A 233 14.14 11.57 -45.77
C ASP A 233 13.61 10.87 -47.04
#